data_AF-A0A438GN09-F1
#
_entry.id   AF-A0A438GN09-F1
#
_cell.length_a   1.000
_cell.length_b   1.000
_cell.length_c   1.000
_cell.angle_alpha   90.00
_cell.angle_beta   90.00
_cell.angle_gamma   90.00
#
_symmetry.space_group_name_H-M   'P 1'
#
loop_
_entity.id
_entity.type
_entity.pdbx_description
1 polymer ?
#
loop_
_entity_poly.entity_id
_entity_poly.type
_entity_poly.pdbx_seq_one_letter_code
_entity_poly.pdbx_strand_id
1 'polypeptide(L)'
;MPKKEFIECLKLLEGELADKSYFVGVKLGLVDIALVPFCSSFYAYETFANFSIEEECPKLNLCAKRCMEKESVLFSPSPAEGL
;
A
#
# COMPACT_ATOMS: atom_id res chain seq x y z
N MET A 1 -0.86 -14.96 -8.73
CA MET A 1 -1.96 -14.68 -7.78
C MET A 1 -3.16 -14.17 -8.57
N PRO A 2 -4.32 -14.84 -8.51
CA PRO A 2 -5.57 -14.37 -9.10
C PRO A 2 -6.01 -13.01 -8.54
N LYS A 3 -6.62 -12.16 -9.38
CA LYS A 3 -7.12 -10.82 -8.99
C LYS A 3 -7.99 -10.86 -7.73
N LYS A 4 -8.94 -11.80 -7.69
CA LYS A 4 -9.89 -11.93 -6.57
C LYS A 4 -9.18 -12.19 -5.24
N GLU A 5 -8.24 -13.14 -5.21
CA GLU A 5 -7.47 -13.48 -4.02
C GLU A 5 -6.61 -12.29 -3.56
N PHE A 6 -6.05 -11.53 -4.50
CA PHE A 6 -5.30 -10.33 -4.16
C PHE A 6 -6.18 -9.27 -3.48
N ILE A 7 -7.36 -8.98 -4.05
CA ILE A 7 -8.31 -8.03 -3.47
C ILE A 7 -8.79 -8.51 -2.09
N GLU A 8 -9.06 -9.80 -1.92
CA GLU A 8 -9.42 -10.38 -0.61
C GLU A 8 -8.30 -10.20 0.42
N CYS A 9 -7.03 -10.40 0.03
CA CYS A 9 -5.88 -10.10 0.89
C CYS A 9 -5.81 -8.62 1.29
N LEU A 10 -6.04 -7.70 0.34
CA LEU A 10 -6.06 -6.25 0.63
C LEU A 10 -7.19 -5.89 1.60
N LYS A 11 -8.38 -6.49 1.45
CA LYS A 11 -9.52 -6.28 2.35
C LYS A 11 -9.26 -6.81 3.76
N LEU A 12 -8.58 -7.95 3.88
CA LEU A 12 -8.15 -8.47 5.18
C LEU A 12 -7.18 -7.49 5.86
N LEU A 13 -6.19 -6.98 5.12
CA LEU A 13 -5.25 -5.99 5.63
C LEU A 13 -5.94 -4.69 6.04
N GLU A 14 -6.90 -4.21 5.25
CA GLU A 14 -7.70 -3.04 5.61
C GLU A 14 -8.53 -3.26 6.88
N GLY A 15 -9.10 -4.46 7.05
CA GLY A 15 -9.81 -4.86 8.26
C GLY A 15 -8.91 -4.82 9.50
N GLU A 16 -7.68 -5.33 9.39
CA GLU A 16 -6.69 -5.30 10.47
C GLU A 16 -6.19 -3.88 10.80
N LEU A 17 -6.07 -3.04 9.77
CA LEU A 17 -5.75 -1.63 9.92
C LEU A 17 -6.88 -0.88 10.65
N ALA A 18 -8.14 -1.20 10.33
CA ALA A 18 -9.33 -0.60 10.93
C ALA A 18 -9.26 0.94 10.90
N ASP A 19 -9.21 1.60 12.06
CA ASP A 19 -9.09 3.06 12.19
C ASP A 19 -7.70 3.52 12.67
N LYS A 20 -6.73 2.60 12.66
CA LYS A 20 -5.35 2.90 13.08
C LYS A 20 -4.64 3.71 12.00
N SER A 21 -3.71 4.56 12.42
CA SER A 21 -2.88 5.31 11.49
C SER A 21 -1.89 4.41 10.73
N TYR A 22 -1.46 3.33 11.38
CA TYR A 22 -0.53 2.29 10.93
C TYR A 22 -0.91 0.94 11.56
N PHE A 23 -0.40 -0.18 11.05
CA PHE A 23 -0.72 -1.51 11.58
C PHE A 23 -0.33 -1.69 13.06
N VAL A 24 0.74 -1.02 13.50
CA VAL A 24 1.20 -1.00 14.91
C VAL A 24 0.64 0.20 15.70
N GLY A 25 -0.43 0.83 15.20
CA GLY A 25 -1.11 1.96 15.84
C GLY A 25 -0.62 3.30 15.32
N VAL A 26 0.25 3.99 16.09
CA VAL A 26 0.63 5.39 15.82
C VAL A 26 2.00 5.55 15.15
N LYS A 27 2.82 4.50 15.14
CA LYS A 27 4.16 4.49 14.52
C LYS A 27 4.19 3.50 13.36
N LEU A 28 5.05 3.79 12.38
CA LEU A 28 5.37 2.83 11.31
C LEU A 28 5.92 1.55 11.94
N GLY A 29 5.29 0.44 11.61
CA GLY A 29 5.79 -0.89 11.93
C GLY A 29 6.35 -1.59 10.70
N LEU A 30 6.84 -2.81 10.93
CA LEU A 30 7.36 -3.67 9.87
C LEU A 30 6.34 -3.90 8.74
N VAL A 31 5.07 -4.11 9.10
CA VAL A 31 3.99 -4.36 8.14
C VAL A 31 3.76 -3.14 7.26
N ASP A 32 3.76 -1.94 7.84
CA ASP A 32 3.59 -0.69 7.08
C ASP A 32 4.74 -0.49 6.08
N ILE A 33 5.98 -0.75 6.49
CA ILE A 33 7.17 -0.65 5.63
C ILE A 33 7.15 -1.72 4.53
N ALA A 34 6.78 -2.96 4.86
CA ALA A 34 6.68 -4.04 3.88
C ALA A 34 5.56 -3.80 2.85
N LEU A 35 4.52 -3.05 3.21
CA LEU A 35 3.42 -2.67 2.32
C LEU A 35 3.79 -1.54 1.35
N VAL A 36 4.73 -0.65 1.72
CA VAL A 36 5.13 0.50 0.87
C VAL A 36 5.47 0.11 -0.57
N PRO A 37 6.32 -0.90 -0.84
CA PRO A 37 6.68 -1.26 -2.22
C PRO A 37 5.46 -1.71 -3.05
N PHE A 38 4.50 -2.38 -2.42
CA PHE A 38 3.26 -2.74 -3.08
C PHE A 38 2.43 -1.50 -3.41
N CYS A 39 2.41 -0.53 -2.49
CA CYS A 39 1.72 0.74 -2.63
C CYS A 39 2.30 1.65 -3.71
N SER A 40 3.63 1.72 -3.83
CA SER A 40 4.30 2.48 -4.90
C SER A 40 3.97 1.94 -6.30
N SER A 41 3.54 0.68 -6.39
CA SER A 41 3.10 0.04 -7.62
C SER A 41 1.58 -0.12 -7.72
N PHE A 42 0.79 0.52 -6.85
CA PHE A 42 -0.68 0.46 -6.93
C PHE A 42 -1.19 0.88 -8.31
N TYR A 43 -0.63 1.93 -8.90
CA TYR A 43 -0.97 2.34 -10.25
C TYR A 43 -0.77 1.22 -11.30
N ALA A 44 0.32 0.45 -11.18
CA ALA A 44 0.56 -0.68 -12.08
C ALA A 44 -0.48 -1.80 -11.84
N TYR A 45 -0.76 -2.16 -10.58
CA TYR A 45 -1.77 -3.18 -10.27
C TYR A 45 -3.17 -2.79 -10.71
N GLU A 46 -3.59 -1.55 -10.48
CA GLU A 46 -4.88 -1.01 -10.90
C GLU A 46 -5.03 -1.05 -12.41
N THR A 47 -3.97 -0.67 -13.14
CA THR A 47 -3.95 -0.67 -14.61
C THR A 47 -3.99 -2.09 -15.19
N PHE A 48 -3.17 -3.02 -14.69
CA PHE A 48 -3.09 -4.38 -15.24
C PHE A 48 -4.26 -5.28 -14.83
N ALA A 49 -4.86 -5.06 -13.66
CA ALA A 49 -5.96 -5.87 -13.16
C ALA A 49 -7.33 -5.18 -13.23
N ASN A 50 -7.40 -3.96 -13.77
CA ASN A 50 -8.64 -3.20 -14.00
C ASN A 50 -9.52 -3.14 -12.74
N PHE A 51 -8.98 -2.60 -11.65
CA PHE A 51 -9.68 -2.33 -10.40
C PHE A 51 -9.09 -1.09 -9.71
N SER A 52 -9.78 -0.58 -8.68
CA SER A 52 -9.32 0.56 -7.90
C SER A 52 -9.08 0.15 -6.46
N ILE A 53 -7.88 0.40 -5.95
CA ILE A 53 -7.54 0.17 -4.55
C ILE A 53 -8.19 1.24 -3.68
N GLU A 54 -8.42 2.44 -4.22
CA GLU A 54 -9.19 3.48 -3.52
C GLU A 54 -10.65 3.07 -3.29
N GLU A 55 -11.26 2.35 -4.23
CA GLU A 55 -12.64 1.85 -4.08
C GLU A 55 -12.72 0.59 -3.21
N GLU A 56 -11.80 -0.36 -3.43
CA GLU A 56 -11.84 -1.64 -2.71
C GLU A 56 -11.32 -1.51 -1.27
N CYS A 57 -10.30 -0.67 -1.05
CA CYS A 57 -9.60 -0.51 0.23
C CYS A 57 -9.16 0.94 0.54
N PRO A 58 -10.11 1.89 0.73
CA PRO A 58 -9.81 3.32 0.91
C PRO A 58 -8.88 3.65 2.07
N LYS A 59 -8.98 2.96 3.21
CA LYS A 59 -8.14 3.23 4.40
C LYS A 59 -6.73 2.73 4.20
N LEU A 60 -6.58 1.59 3.52
CA LEU A 60 -5.27 1.04 3.16
C LEU A 60 -4.56 1.99 2.19
N ASN A 61 -5.27 2.50 1.17
CA ASN A 61 -4.75 3.50 0.24
C ASN A 61 -4.31 4.78 0.96
N LEU A 62 -5.09 5.23 1.95
CA LEU A 62 -4.73 6.41 2.74
C LEU A 62 -3.48 6.17 3.61
N CYS A 63 -3.38 5.01 4.26
CA CYS A 63 -2.20 4.62 5.03
C CYS A 63 -0.96 4.56 4.15
N ALA A 64 -1.08 3.98 2.96
CA ALA A 64 -0.04 3.90 1.95
C ALA A 64 0.51 5.27 1.55
N LYS A 65 -0.38 6.21 1.20
CA LYS A 65 -0.01 7.60 0.87
C LYS A 65 0.75 8.27 2.03
N ARG A 66 0.27 8.12 3.27
CA ARG A 66 0.96 8.62 4.48
C ARG A 66 2.33 7.98 4.71
N CYS A 67 2.52 6.72 4.33
CA CYS A 67 3.84 6.07 4.42
C CYS A 67 4.82 6.68 3.43
N MET A 68 4.38 7.02 2.21
CA MET A 68 5.24 7.59 1.17
C MET A 68 5.64 9.05 1.43
N GLU A 69 4.84 9.80 2.18
CA GLU A 69 5.18 11.18 2.59
C GLU A 69 6.34 11.25 3.61
N LYS A 70 6.77 10.12 4.20
CA LYS A 70 7.91 10.09 5.12
C LYS A 70 9.23 10.02 4.37
N GLU A 71 10.11 10.97 4.65
CA GLU A 71 11.47 11.04 4.07
C GLU A 71 12.26 9.73 4.20
N SER A 72 12.10 8.99 5.30
CA SER A 72 12.78 7.71 5.52
C SER A 72 12.37 6.61 4.54
N VAL A 73 11.20 6.77 3.90
CA VAL A 73 10.64 5.82 2.93
C VAL A 73 11.02 6.23 1.50
N LEU A 74 11.11 7.54 1.22
CA LEU A 74 11.57 8.07 -0.07
C LEU A 74 13.02 7.67 -0.41
N PHE A 75 13.81 7.24 0.59
CA PHE A 75 15.17 6.76 0.39
C PHE A 75 15.25 5.32 -0.14
N SER A 76 14.15 4.58 -0.34
CA SER A 76 14.20 3.37 -1.16
C SER A 76 14.14 3.79 -2.63
N PRO A 77 15.25 3.83 -3.38
CA PRO A 77 15.18 4.17 -4.79
C PRO A 77 14.32 3.11 -5.48
N SER A 78 13.26 3.54 -6.16
CA SER A 78 12.86 2.80 -7.35
C SER A 78 14.12 2.71 -8.24
N PRO A 79 14.34 1.62 -8.99
CA PRO A 79 15.33 1.66 -10.06
C PRO A 79 15.04 2.92 -10.86
N ALA A 80 16.02 3.82 -10.87
CA ALA A 80 15.89 5.10 -11.56
C ALA A 80 15.50 4.80 -13.00
N GLU A 81 14.41 5.40 -13.47
CA GLU A 81 14.33 5.70 -14.90
C GLU A 81 15.53 6.61 -15.19
N GLY A 82 16.52 6.06 -15.87
CA GLY A 82 17.81 6.71 -16.09
C GLY A 82 18.58 6.06 -17.24
N LEU A 83 18.38 6.68 -18.42
CA LEU A 83 19.07 6.53 -19.72
C LEU A 83 18.68 5.34 -20.62
#